data_AF-A0AB74CXN0-F1
#
_entry.id   AF-A0AB74CXN0-F1
#
_cell.length_a   1.000
_cell.length_b   1.000
_cell.length_c   1.000
_cell.angle_alpha   90.00
_cell.angle_beta   90.00
_cell.angle_gamma   90.00
#
_symmetry.space_group_name_H-M   'P 1'
#
loop_
_entity.id
_entity.type
_entity.pdbx_description
1 polymer ?
#
loop_
_entity_poly.entity_id
_entity_poly.type
_entity_poly.pdbx_seq_one_letter_code
_entity_poly.pdbx_strand_id
1 'polypeptide(L)'
;MEMVTSMHATYTFALQYGGNATFYIPQNGYPSGAAVYLLAAHLSDAPTSLADRFHRANRAAELTSPGVHKNLSYQYAIDLNGYLFAYQHDSGTDEWEGIFSGHYAEFINGHAPFKVLGDGVLKQIKALRPGKHCEWVTRGQLVRRHVAAVAALAFQCERFPERADVIASYRNDVDALALALQQYNEDGDFE
;
A
#
# COMPACT_ATOMS: atom_id res chain seq x y z
N MET A 1 0.79 -5.27 29.20
CA MET A 1 -0.49 -5.89 28.81
C MET A 1 -1.31 -4.79 28.16
N GLU A 2 -1.15 -4.61 26.85
CA GLU A 2 -2.01 -3.67 26.11
C GLU A 2 -3.43 -4.24 26.10
N MET A 3 -4.39 -3.47 26.60
CA MET A 3 -5.80 -3.82 26.43
C MET A 3 -6.10 -3.75 24.93
N VAL A 4 -6.24 -4.92 24.30
CA VAL A 4 -6.75 -5.01 22.92
C VAL A 4 -8.21 -4.61 22.99
N THR A 5 -8.49 -3.33 22.75
CA THR A 5 -9.86 -2.85 22.59
C THR A 5 -10.42 -3.44 21.30
N SER A 6 -11.57 -4.09 21.39
CA SER A 6 -12.29 -4.67 20.25
C SER A 6 -12.87 -3.55 19.40
N MET A 7 -12.01 -2.88 18.63
CA MET A 7 -12.40 -1.86 17.68
C MET A 7 -12.64 -2.55 16.34
N HIS A 8 -13.92 -2.74 15.99
CA HIS A 8 -14.30 -3.41 14.75
C HIS A 8 -14.29 -2.42 13.59
N ALA A 9 -13.82 -2.86 12.42
CA ALA A 9 -13.82 -2.02 11.22
C ALA A 9 -14.23 -2.77 9.96
N THR A 10 -14.71 -2.02 8.98
CA THR A 10 -14.85 -2.51 7.60
C THR A 10 -13.97 -1.74 6.63
N TYR A 11 -13.44 -2.44 5.64
CA TYR A 11 -12.60 -1.91 4.56
C TYR A 11 -13.28 -2.22 3.24
N THR A 12 -13.77 -1.19 2.56
CA THR A 12 -14.48 -1.30 1.29
C THR A 12 -13.61 -0.81 0.16
N PHE A 13 -13.38 -1.64 -0.84
CA PHE A 13 -12.54 -1.34 -1.99
C PHE A 13 -13.38 -1.33 -3.27
N ALA A 14 -13.28 -0.27 -4.06
CA ALA A 14 -13.85 -0.24 -5.41
C ALA A 14 -13.14 -1.25 -6.32
N LEU A 15 -13.92 -1.94 -7.15
CA LEU A 15 -13.41 -2.96 -8.09
C LEU A 15 -13.41 -2.43 -9.53
N GLN A 16 -12.41 -2.83 -10.32
CA GLN A 16 -12.15 -2.28 -11.66
C GLN A 16 -13.31 -2.48 -12.63
N TYR A 17 -14.06 -3.57 -12.50
CA TYR A 17 -15.20 -3.91 -13.35
C TYR A 17 -16.55 -3.51 -12.73
N GLY A 18 -16.53 -2.62 -11.73
CA GLY A 18 -17.70 -2.18 -10.98
C GLY A 18 -17.95 -3.01 -9.72
N GLY A 19 -18.74 -2.43 -8.80
CA GLY A 19 -19.00 -3.00 -7.49
C GLY A 19 -17.86 -2.77 -6.49
N ASN A 20 -18.05 -3.28 -5.27
CA ASN A 20 -17.12 -3.13 -4.17
C ASN A 20 -16.87 -4.47 -3.47
N ALA A 21 -15.67 -4.66 -2.94
CA ALA A 21 -15.36 -5.73 -1.99
C ALA A 21 -15.25 -5.14 -0.58
N THR A 22 -16.02 -5.65 0.37
CA THR A 22 -15.98 -5.22 1.76
C THR A 22 -15.39 -6.31 2.63
N PHE A 23 -14.38 -5.96 3.43
CA PHE A 23 -13.76 -6.84 4.40
C PHE A 23 -14.04 -6.36 5.81
N TYR A 24 -14.44 -7.26 6.69
CA TYR A 24 -14.60 -7.03 8.12
C TYR A 24 -13.34 -7.47 8.86
N ILE A 25 -12.89 -6.65 9.81
CA ILE A 25 -11.83 -7.02 10.75
C ILE A 25 -12.32 -6.77 12.18
N PRO A 26 -12.28 -7.78 13.06
CA PRO A 26 -12.86 -7.67 14.39
C PRO A 26 -11.99 -6.90 15.40
N GLN A 27 -10.74 -6.60 15.07
CA GLN A 27 -9.79 -6.00 16.01
C GLN A 27 -8.88 -4.97 15.33
N ASN A 28 -8.39 -4.01 16.12
CA ASN A 28 -7.49 -2.95 15.67
C ASN A 28 -8.05 -2.12 14.51
N GLY A 29 -9.36 -1.86 14.55
CA GLY A 29 -10.04 -1.05 13.56
C GLY A 29 -9.73 0.45 13.63
N TYR A 30 -9.02 0.92 14.66
CA TYR A 30 -8.63 2.33 14.81
C TYR A 30 -7.52 2.71 13.81
N PRO A 31 -7.26 4.03 13.58
CA PRO A 31 -6.42 4.48 12.47
C PRO A 31 -5.03 3.84 12.36
N SER A 32 -4.29 3.70 13.46
CA SER A 32 -2.97 3.06 13.42
C SER A 32 -3.04 1.56 13.12
N GLY A 33 -4.09 0.87 13.53
CA GLY A 33 -4.31 -0.53 13.16
C GLY A 33 -4.69 -0.69 11.69
N ALA A 34 -5.59 0.17 11.20
CA ALA A 34 -5.95 0.25 9.79
C ALA A 34 -4.74 0.53 8.89
N ALA A 35 -3.86 1.43 9.30
CA ALA A 35 -2.63 1.74 8.59
C ALA A 35 -1.71 0.52 8.48
N VAL A 36 -1.63 -0.34 9.50
CA VAL A 36 -0.85 -1.58 9.45
C VAL A 36 -1.45 -2.56 8.42
N TYR A 37 -2.77 -2.74 8.39
CA TYR A 37 -3.42 -3.64 7.42
C TYR A 37 -3.27 -3.13 5.97
N LEU A 38 -3.37 -1.82 5.76
CA LEU A 38 -3.17 -1.20 4.44
C LEU A 38 -1.70 -1.26 4.01
N LEU A 39 -0.76 -1.07 4.94
CA LEU A 39 0.67 -1.22 4.67
C LEU A 39 1.00 -2.67 4.28
N ALA A 40 0.45 -3.66 4.98
CA ALA A 40 0.64 -5.07 4.62
C ALA A 40 0.12 -5.37 3.20
N ALA A 41 -1.03 -4.81 2.82
CA ALA A 41 -1.57 -4.90 1.47
C ALA A 41 -0.68 -4.19 0.43
N HIS A 42 -0.12 -3.03 0.78
CA HIS A 42 0.75 -2.24 -0.10
C HIS A 42 2.09 -2.94 -0.37
N LEU A 43 2.67 -3.58 0.66
CA LEU A 43 3.94 -4.28 0.55
C LEU A 43 3.85 -5.66 -0.12
N SER A 44 2.64 -6.16 -0.39
CA SER A 44 2.44 -7.43 -1.09
C SER A 44 2.80 -7.32 -2.57
N ASP A 45 3.82 -8.06 -3.01
CA ASP A 45 4.34 -8.05 -4.39
C ASP A 45 3.43 -8.71 -5.45
N ALA A 46 2.17 -9.03 -5.12
CA ALA A 46 1.23 -9.64 -6.05
C ALA A 46 0.74 -8.63 -7.13
N PRO A 47 0.73 -8.99 -8.43
CA PRO A 47 0.24 -8.14 -9.52
C PRO A 47 -1.29 -8.16 -9.61
N THR A 48 -1.96 -7.96 -8.47
CA THR A 48 -3.41 -8.01 -8.33
C THR A 48 -3.94 -6.68 -7.79
N SER A 49 -5.27 -6.54 -7.70
CA SER A 49 -5.89 -5.33 -7.15
C SER A 49 -5.47 -5.11 -5.69
N LEU A 50 -5.60 -3.87 -5.19
CA LEU A 50 -5.35 -3.58 -3.77
C LEU A 50 -6.27 -4.40 -2.86
N ALA A 51 -7.51 -4.64 -3.25
CA ALA A 51 -8.46 -5.48 -2.52
C ALA A 51 -7.95 -6.93 -2.39
N ASP A 52 -7.44 -7.52 -3.47
CA ASP A 52 -6.88 -8.88 -3.45
C ASP A 52 -5.65 -8.95 -2.55
N ARG A 53 -4.77 -7.95 -2.63
CA ARG A 53 -3.59 -7.86 -1.76
C ARG A 53 -3.99 -7.70 -0.30
N PHE A 54 -5.03 -6.90 -0.02
CA PHE A 54 -5.54 -6.70 1.32
C PHE A 54 -6.08 -8.00 1.91
N HIS A 55 -6.90 -8.74 1.17
CA HIS A 55 -7.41 -10.03 1.64
C HIS A 55 -6.29 -11.05 1.91
N ARG A 56 -5.31 -11.14 1.00
CA ARG A 56 -4.19 -12.09 1.12
C ARG A 56 -3.23 -11.74 2.26
N ALA A 57 -2.93 -10.46 2.45
CA ALA A 57 -2.00 -10.00 3.47
C ALA A 57 -2.61 -10.07 4.88
N ASN A 58 -3.93 -9.89 4.99
CA ASN A 58 -4.61 -9.76 6.28
C ASN A 58 -5.49 -10.98 6.55
N ARG A 59 -4.93 -12.01 7.19
CA ARG A 59 -5.64 -13.27 7.50
C ARG A 59 -6.89 -13.10 8.36
N ALA A 60 -6.96 -12.03 9.14
CA ALA A 60 -8.11 -11.69 9.97
C ALA A 60 -9.24 -10.99 9.20
N ALA A 61 -9.04 -10.68 7.91
CA ALA A 61 -10.01 -10.01 7.07
C ALA A 61 -11.04 -11.01 6.51
N GLU A 62 -12.28 -10.87 6.95
CA GLU A 62 -13.41 -11.67 6.49
C GLU A 62 -14.15 -10.94 5.37
N LEU A 63 -14.32 -11.57 4.22
CA LEU A 63 -15.14 -11.01 3.15
C LEU A 63 -16.61 -10.99 3.61
N THR A 64 -17.25 -9.82 3.54
CA THR A 64 -18.61 -9.61 4.04
C THR A 64 -19.42 -8.75 3.09
N SER A 65 -20.74 -8.71 3.30
CA SER A 65 -21.63 -7.80 2.58
C SER A 65 -21.74 -6.45 3.31
N PRO A 66 -21.91 -5.33 2.58
CA PRO A 66 -22.14 -4.03 3.19
C PRO A 66 -23.31 -4.05 4.18
N GLY A 67 -23.14 -3.43 5.35
CA GLY A 67 -24.21 -3.29 6.35
C GLY A 67 -24.55 -4.54 7.17
N VAL A 68 -23.86 -5.66 6.97
CA VAL A 68 -24.06 -6.89 7.79
C VAL A 68 -23.66 -6.67 9.25
N HIS A 69 -22.58 -5.94 9.49
CA HIS A 69 -22.06 -5.66 10.83
C HIS A 69 -22.60 -4.33 11.34
N LYS A 70 -23.32 -4.37 12.46
CA LYS A 70 -23.93 -3.18 13.09
C LYS A 70 -23.06 -2.55 14.18
N ASN A 71 -22.11 -3.31 14.74
CA ASN A 71 -21.26 -2.87 15.85
C ASN A 71 -19.88 -2.45 15.33
N LEU A 72 -19.85 -1.52 14.38
CA LEU A 72 -18.62 -1.01 13.79
C LEU A 72 -18.16 0.25 14.51
N SER A 73 -16.86 0.32 14.81
CA SER A 73 -16.24 1.53 15.36
C SER A 73 -15.68 2.41 14.25
N TYR A 74 -15.24 1.80 13.14
CA TYR A 74 -14.60 2.49 12.02
C TYR A 74 -15.03 1.94 10.66
N GLN A 75 -15.01 2.80 9.66
CA GLN A 75 -15.22 2.45 8.26
C GLN A 75 -14.15 3.09 7.38
N TYR A 76 -13.60 2.30 6.47
CA TYR A 76 -12.62 2.73 5.49
C TYR A 76 -13.13 2.42 4.09
N ALA A 77 -13.18 3.41 3.21
CA ALA A 77 -13.62 3.27 1.82
C ALA A 77 -12.52 3.75 0.88
N ILE A 78 -12.08 2.89 -0.04
CA ILE A 78 -10.94 3.13 -0.92
C ILE A 78 -11.38 3.00 -2.38
N ASP A 79 -11.13 4.03 -3.17
CA ASP A 79 -11.46 4.05 -4.59
C ASP A 79 -10.37 3.37 -5.45
N LEU A 80 -10.59 3.32 -6.77
CA LEU A 80 -9.66 2.71 -7.73
C LEU A 80 -8.32 3.43 -7.85
N ASN A 81 -8.26 4.70 -7.47
CA ASN A 81 -7.05 5.52 -7.50
C ASN A 81 -6.29 5.48 -6.16
N GLY A 82 -6.80 4.72 -5.18
CA GLY A 82 -6.22 4.66 -3.84
C GLY A 82 -6.62 5.82 -2.93
N TYR A 83 -7.62 6.62 -3.31
CA TYR A 83 -8.18 7.64 -2.44
C TYR A 83 -9.02 6.97 -1.34
N LEU A 84 -8.67 7.24 -0.09
CA LEU A 84 -9.24 6.69 1.13
C LEU A 84 -10.09 7.75 1.84
N PHE A 85 -11.32 7.35 2.18
CA PHE A 85 -12.15 8.01 3.17
C PHE A 85 -12.20 7.15 4.43
N ALA A 86 -11.90 7.74 5.59
CA ALA A 86 -12.00 7.06 6.87
C ALA A 86 -13.05 7.74 7.75
N TYR A 87 -13.88 6.93 8.40
CA TYR A 87 -14.94 7.36 9.29
C TYR A 87 -14.85 6.67 10.64
N GLN A 88 -15.21 7.38 11.69
CA GLN A 88 -15.38 6.86 13.04
C GLN A 88 -16.85 6.96 13.44
N HIS A 89 -17.37 5.93 14.11
CA HIS A 89 -18.72 5.96 14.68
C HIS A 89 -18.70 6.68 16.03
N ASP A 90 -19.53 7.71 16.17
CA ASP A 90 -19.79 8.37 17.45
C ASP A 90 -20.99 7.71 18.14
N SER A 91 -20.70 6.93 19.19
CA SER A 91 -21.73 6.26 19.98
C SER A 91 -22.72 7.19 20.69
N GLY A 92 -22.38 8.47 20.88
CA GLY A 92 -23.23 9.44 21.56
C GLY A 92 -24.31 10.03 20.64
N THR A 93 -23.98 10.23 19.36
CA THR A 93 -24.87 10.82 18.35
C THR A 93 -25.45 9.79 17.37
N ASP A 94 -24.88 8.57 17.34
CA ASP A 94 -25.13 7.53 16.34
C ASP A 94 -24.79 7.97 14.90
N GLU A 95 -23.86 8.92 14.77
CA GLU A 95 -23.39 9.46 13.49
C GLU A 95 -22.00 8.95 13.11
N TRP A 96 -21.66 9.07 11.82
CA TRP A 96 -20.34 8.76 11.28
C TRP A 96 -19.56 10.05 11.03
N GLU A 97 -18.47 10.26 11.75
CA GLU A 97 -17.58 11.41 11.59
C GLU A 97 -16.44 11.06 10.63
N GLY A 98 -16.19 11.92 9.63
CA GLY A 98 -15.06 11.78 8.72
C GLY A 98 -13.75 12.20 9.39
N ILE A 99 -12.81 11.27 9.56
CA ILE A 99 -11.54 11.50 10.27
C ILE A 99 -10.34 11.61 9.30
N PHE A 100 -10.50 11.19 8.05
CA PHE A 100 -9.46 11.31 7.03
C PHE A 100 -10.04 11.30 5.62
N SER A 101 -9.41 12.06 4.72
CA SER A 101 -9.68 12.09 3.28
C SER A 101 -8.37 12.37 2.53
N GLY A 102 -7.89 11.42 1.75
CA GLY A 102 -6.58 11.53 1.08
C GLY A 102 -6.15 10.20 0.46
N HIS A 103 -4.93 10.11 -0.07
CA HIS A 103 -4.43 8.84 -0.60
C HIS A 103 -4.10 7.88 0.55
N TYR A 104 -4.36 6.57 0.40
CA TYR A 104 -4.14 5.59 1.48
C TYR A 104 -2.66 5.53 1.94
N ALA A 105 -1.71 5.89 1.07
CA ALA A 105 -0.29 5.98 1.43
C ALA A 105 -0.02 7.12 2.41
N GLU A 106 -0.69 8.26 2.26
CA GLU A 106 -0.61 9.39 3.20
C GLU A 106 -1.20 8.99 4.55
N PHE A 107 -2.34 8.28 4.53
CA PHE A 107 -2.93 7.70 5.73
C PHE A 107 -1.96 6.75 6.45
N ILE A 108 -1.29 5.87 5.70
CA ILE A 108 -0.27 4.97 6.26
C ILE A 108 0.86 5.79 6.91
N ASN A 109 1.39 6.80 6.22
CA ASN A 109 2.47 7.64 6.77
C ASN A 109 2.06 8.37 8.05
N GLY A 110 0.82 8.88 8.12
CA GLY A 110 0.32 9.62 9.26
C GLY A 110 -0.05 8.76 10.47
N HIS A 111 -0.38 7.48 10.27
CA HIS A 111 -0.95 6.64 11.32
C HIS A 111 -0.19 5.34 11.62
N ALA A 112 0.60 4.81 10.70
CA ALA A 112 1.34 3.57 10.93
C ALA A 112 2.39 3.76 12.04
N PRO A 113 2.49 2.83 13.01
CA PRO A 113 3.53 2.93 14.02
C PRO A 113 4.92 2.90 13.38
N PHE A 114 5.81 3.79 13.84
CA PHE A 114 7.18 3.92 13.30
C PHE A 114 7.94 2.58 13.19
N LYS A 115 7.77 1.70 14.19
CA LYS A 115 8.36 0.35 14.22
C LYS A 115 7.93 -0.55 13.05
N VAL A 116 6.75 -0.31 12.45
CA VAL A 116 6.21 -1.10 11.34
C VAL A 116 6.61 -0.50 9.99
N LEU A 117 6.80 0.82 9.92
CA LEU A 117 7.24 1.49 8.70
C LEU A 117 8.66 1.09 8.28
N GLY A 118 9.49 0.59 9.20
CA GLY A 118 10.76 -0.10 8.95
C GLY A 118 11.65 0.59 7.90
N ASP A 119 11.48 0.17 6.64
CA ASP A 119 12.13 0.64 5.41
C ASP A 119 11.81 2.11 5.01
N GLY A 120 11.06 2.84 5.82
CA GLY A 120 10.75 4.27 5.65
C GLY A 120 9.30 4.56 5.28
N VAL A 121 8.95 5.85 5.28
CA VAL A 121 7.63 6.34 4.85
C VAL A 121 7.39 6.06 3.37
N LEU A 122 6.15 5.90 2.96
CA LEU A 122 5.84 5.80 1.53
C LEU A 122 6.08 7.18 0.89
N LYS A 123 6.86 7.22 -0.18
CA LYS A 123 7.02 8.42 -1.02
C LYS A 123 6.49 8.17 -2.40
N GLN A 124 5.96 9.22 -3.00
CA GLN A 124 5.52 9.20 -4.37
C GLN A 124 6.72 9.46 -5.29
N ILE A 125 7.04 8.50 -6.16
CA ILE A 125 8.11 8.64 -7.17
C ILE A 125 7.52 8.55 -8.57
N LYS A 126 8.18 9.13 -9.58
CA LYS A 126 7.75 8.98 -10.97
C LYS A 126 7.90 7.51 -11.38
N ALA A 127 6.83 6.90 -11.89
CA ALA A 127 6.87 5.52 -12.33
C ALA A 127 7.89 5.34 -13.45
N LEU A 128 8.60 4.21 -13.40
CA LEU A 128 9.73 3.86 -14.27
C LEU A 128 9.30 3.48 -15.71
N ARG A 129 7.99 3.43 -16.01
CA ARG A 129 7.45 2.96 -17.30
C ARG A 129 6.67 4.05 -18.05
N PRO A 130 6.72 4.08 -19.40
CA PRO A 130 5.99 5.06 -20.19
C PRO A 130 4.48 4.79 -20.14
N GLY A 131 3.67 5.76 -19.72
CA GLY A 131 2.21 5.68 -19.89
C GLY A 131 1.33 6.31 -18.81
N LYS A 132 1.72 6.30 -17.52
CA LYS A 132 1.17 7.19 -16.46
C LYS A 132 1.73 6.93 -15.06
N HIS A 133 1.73 8.05 -14.32
CA HIS A 133 1.49 8.27 -12.89
C HIS A 133 2.47 7.72 -11.87
N CYS A 134 2.83 8.61 -10.96
CA CYS A 134 3.71 8.35 -9.87
C CYS A 134 3.23 7.15 -9.02
N GLU A 135 4.17 6.33 -8.55
CA GLU A 135 3.90 5.22 -7.64
C GLU A 135 4.30 5.59 -6.22
N TRP A 136 3.55 5.10 -5.24
CA TRP A 136 3.94 5.16 -3.83
C TRP A 136 4.81 3.95 -3.52
N VAL A 137 5.98 4.18 -2.94
CA VAL A 137 6.94 3.11 -2.59
C VAL A 137 7.65 3.46 -1.30
N THR A 138 8.08 2.42 -0.59
CA THR A 138 9.08 2.53 0.47
C THR A 138 10.49 2.43 -0.12
N ARG A 139 11.49 2.96 0.60
CA ARG A 139 12.91 2.79 0.22
C ARG A 139 13.28 1.32 0.07
N GLY A 140 12.81 0.48 0.98
CA GLY A 140 13.12 -0.94 0.98
C GLY A 140 12.56 -1.68 -0.23
N GLN A 141 11.35 -1.33 -0.70
CA GLN A 141 10.84 -1.85 -1.97
C GLN A 141 11.75 -1.48 -3.14
N LEU A 142 12.21 -0.22 -3.20
CA LEU A 142 13.14 0.21 -4.25
C LEU A 142 14.48 -0.53 -4.18
N VAL A 143 15.05 -0.70 -2.98
CA VAL A 143 16.30 -1.45 -2.79
C VAL A 143 16.14 -2.91 -3.24
N ARG A 144 15.04 -3.58 -2.85
CA ARG A 144 14.77 -4.96 -3.28
C ARG A 144 14.61 -5.07 -4.79
N ARG A 145 13.86 -4.15 -5.42
CA ARG A 145 13.69 -4.09 -6.88
C ARG A 145 15.04 -3.87 -7.58
N HIS A 146 15.87 -2.95 -7.09
CA HIS A 146 17.19 -2.68 -7.64
C HIS A 146 18.12 -3.89 -7.55
N VAL A 147 18.20 -4.54 -6.39
CA VAL A 147 19.02 -5.77 -6.21
C VAL A 147 18.57 -6.87 -7.16
N ALA A 148 17.26 -7.09 -7.30
CA ALA A 148 16.72 -8.08 -8.23
C ALA A 148 17.04 -7.74 -9.69
N ALA A 149 16.95 -6.46 -10.09
CA ALA A 149 17.27 -6.01 -11.44
C ALA A 149 18.77 -6.19 -11.76
N VAL A 150 19.67 -5.87 -10.82
CA VAL A 150 21.11 -6.09 -10.97
C VAL A 150 21.42 -7.58 -11.14
N ALA A 151 20.81 -8.45 -10.33
CA ALA A 151 20.98 -9.89 -10.45
C ALA A 151 20.47 -10.42 -11.80
N ALA A 152 19.33 -9.93 -12.27
CA ALA A 152 18.77 -10.29 -13.57
C ALA A 152 19.68 -9.83 -14.73
N LEU A 153 20.22 -8.61 -14.67
CA LEU A 153 21.17 -8.10 -15.65
C LEU A 153 22.45 -8.95 -15.70
N ALA A 154 23.01 -9.29 -14.54
CA ALA A 154 24.20 -10.13 -14.45
C ALA A 154 23.96 -11.50 -15.11
N PHE A 155 22.81 -12.12 -14.82
CA PHE A 155 22.40 -13.39 -15.43
C PHE A 155 22.27 -13.28 -16.95
N GLN A 156 21.66 -12.21 -17.49
CA GLN A 156 21.53 -12.02 -18.94
C GLN A 156 22.88 -11.83 -19.62
N CYS A 157 23.78 -11.05 -19.00
CA CYS A 157 25.14 -10.85 -19.51
C CYS A 157 25.94 -12.17 -19.59
N GLU A 158 25.81 -13.02 -18.58
CA GLU A 158 26.52 -14.31 -18.52
C GLU A 158 25.92 -15.34 -19.48
N ARG A 159 24.58 -15.46 -19.51
CA ARG A 159 23.90 -16.55 -20.21
C ARG A 159 23.70 -16.28 -21.70
N PHE A 160 23.49 -15.03 -22.08
CA PHE A 160 23.12 -14.61 -23.43
C PHE A 160 23.86 -13.34 -23.88
N PRO A 161 25.21 -13.33 -23.86
CA PRO A 161 26.00 -12.14 -24.20
C PRO A 161 25.74 -11.60 -25.61
N GLU A 162 25.24 -12.44 -26.52
CA GLU A 162 24.89 -12.07 -27.89
C GLU A 162 23.64 -11.19 -27.99
N ARG A 163 22.78 -11.16 -26.96
CA ARG A 163 21.50 -10.43 -26.96
C ARG A 163 21.67 -8.99 -26.49
N ALA A 164 22.47 -8.21 -27.22
CA ALA A 164 22.83 -6.84 -26.86
C ALA A 164 21.62 -5.95 -26.54
N ASP A 165 20.55 -6.01 -27.34
CA ASP A 165 19.33 -5.20 -27.13
C ASP A 165 18.60 -5.56 -25.84
N VAL A 166 18.54 -6.85 -25.51
CA VAL A 166 17.93 -7.33 -24.26
C VAL A 166 18.75 -6.85 -23.07
N ILE A 167 20.07 -7.03 -23.12
CA ILE A 167 20.99 -6.55 -22.07
C ILE A 167 20.86 -5.04 -21.87
N ALA A 168 20.77 -4.26 -22.96
CA ALA A 168 20.56 -2.82 -22.88
C ALA A 168 19.25 -2.46 -22.17
N SER A 169 18.16 -3.21 -22.42
CA SER A 169 16.90 -3.03 -21.69
C SER A 169 17.06 -3.28 -20.18
N TYR A 170 17.73 -4.36 -19.78
CA TYR A 170 17.97 -4.65 -18.35
C TYR A 170 18.88 -3.59 -17.69
N ARG A 171 19.86 -3.05 -18.43
CA ARG A 171 20.68 -1.94 -17.93
C ARG A 171 19.84 -0.69 -17.69
N ASN A 172 18.97 -0.34 -18.63
CA ASN A 172 18.06 0.80 -18.47
C ASN A 172 17.16 0.63 -17.23
N ASP A 173 16.66 -0.59 -16.97
CA ASP A 173 15.85 -0.86 -15.76
C ASP A 173 16.66 -0.67 -14.47
N VAL A 174 17.92 -1.12 -14.43
CA VAL A 174 18.84 -0.90 -13.30
C VAL A 174 19.10 0.58 -13.07
N ASP A 175 19.46 1.31 -14.13
CA ASP A 175 19.78 2.74 -14.06
C ASP A 175 18.56 3.57 -13.61
N ALA A 176 17.37 3.21 -14.10
CA ALA A 176 16.13 3.87 -13.72
C ALA A 176 15.80 3.62 -12.23
N LEU A 177 15.99 2.39 -11.72
CA LEU A 177 15.82 2.09 -10.30
C LEU A 177 16.85 2.79 -9.41
N ALA A 178 18.10 2.92 -9.87
CA ALA A 178 19.14 3.66 -9.18
C ALA A 178 18.77 5.15 -9.08
N LEU A 179 18.26 5.74 -10.16
CA LEU A 179 17.77 7.12 -10.17
C LEU A 179 16.58 7.31 -9.23
N ALA A 180 15.62 6.38 -9.21
CA ALA A 180 14.48 6.45 -8.29
C ALA A 180 14.92 6.35 -6.81
N LEU A 181 15.91 5.52 -6.51
CA LEU A 181 16.52 5.45 -5.17
C LEU A 181 17.18 6.78 -4.78
N GLN A 182 17.87 7.43 -5.71
CA GLN A 182 18.46 8.75 -5.48
C GLN A 182 17.38 9.80 -5.19
N GLN A 183 16.37 9.91 -6.05
CA GLN A 183 15.24 10.84 -5.88
C GLN A 183 14.53 10.64 -4.54
N TYR A 184 14.30 9.38 -4.15
CA TYR A 184 13.68 9.06 -2.87
C TYR A 184 14.47 9.64 -1.67
N ASN A 185 15.80 9.62 -1.73
CA ASN A 185 16.66 10.15 -0.66
C ASN A 185 16.76 11.69 -0.71
N GLU A 186 16.76 12.29 -1.91
CA GLU A 186 16.86 13.74 -2.11
C GLU A 186 15.58 14.50 -1.72
N ASP A 187 14.40 13.89 -1.90
CA ASP A 187 13.12 14.45 -1.42
C ASP A 187 12.97 14.33 0.11
N GLY A 188 14.09 14.36 0.86
CA GLY A 188 14.18 14.18 2.30
C GLY A 188 14.26 15.46 3.13
N ASP A 189 14.37 16.64 2.51
CA ASP A 189 14.54 17.93 3.20
C ASP A 189 13.42 18.92 2.83
N PHE A 190 12.19 18.69 3.30
CA PHE A 190 11.20 19.76 3.40
C PHE A 190 10.48 19.66 4.74
N GLU A 191 10.64 20.73 5.54
CA GLU A 191 10.01 21.02 6.84
C GLU A 191 8.49 20.83 6.85
#